data_AF-A0A316NGN3-F1
#
_entry.id   AF-A0A316NGN3-F1
#
_cell.length_a   1.000
_cell.length_b   1.000
_cell.length_c   1.000
_cell.angle_alpha   90.00
_cell.angle_beta   90.00
_cell.angle_gamma   90.00
#
_symmetry.space_group_name_H-M   'P 1'
#
loop_
_entity.id
_entity.type
_entity.pdbx_description
1 polymer ?
#
loop_
_entity_poly.entity_id
_entity_poly.type
_entity_poly.pdbx_seq_one_letter_code
_entity_poly.pdbx_strand_id
1 'polypeptide(L)'
;MNFHSIHVDFSGIDFPVLSELTLSLQTMLELYPDMEASIVAIGNSDFLLRYFSRMQEGKKSTWRKIKEIQESIQSSRTDTKNPMTIYHWREGKKVKHCFCLGACLSSCTKEELVSLIAQIRKHNPVLETDTVSSIVYHEFAHMLDATFDISRDSEIFRILRQIGHDSEEIYYVGRELFADSFAEYYASEHPSQESTDLVSYVNRKYLENRSKEKQRGKRLIKTIQPK
;
A
#
# COMPACT_ATOMS: atom_id res chain seq x y z
N MET A 1 -11.14 22.94 10.01
CA MET A 1 -10.84 21.55 9.61
C MET A 1 -10.42 21.59 8.15
N ASN A 2 -9.18 21.27 7.81
CA ASN A 2 -8.80 21.07 6.41
C ASN A 2 -9.24 19.65 6.04
N PHE A 3 -10.27 19.53 5.20
CA PHE A 3 -10.62 18.25 4.60
C PHE A 3 -9.45 17.81 3.73
N HIS A 4 -8.80 16.71 4.11
CA HIS A 4 -7.88 16.03 3.21
C HIS A 4 -8.77 15.30 2.21
N SER A 5 -8.91 15.84 1.00
CA SER A 5 -9.64 15.14 -0.06
C SER A 5 -8.68 14.24 -0.81
N ILE A 6 -8.94 12.93 -0.79
CA ILE A 6 -8.25 11.98 -1.67
C ILE A 6 -8.70 12.27 -3.11
N HIS A 7 -7.74 12.43 -4.02
CA HIS A 7 -8.04 12.64 -5.45
C HIS A 7 -8.16 11.29 -6.15
N VAL A 8 -9.29 11.02 -6.81
CA VAL A 8 -9.57 9.68 -7.35
C VAL A 8 -9.98 9.75 -8.82
N ASP A 9 -9.43 8.86 -9.65
CA ASP A 9 -9.83 8.64 -11.04
C ASP A 9 -9.78 7.15 -11.42
N PHE A 10 -10.95 6.54 -11.54
CA PHE A 10 -11.14 5.15 -11.97
C PHE A 10 -11.69 5.05 -13.40
N SER A 11 -11.58 6.10 -14.20
CA SER A 11 -12.13 6.13 -15.56
C SER A 11 -11.58 4.99 -16.41
N GLY A 12 -12.48 4.29 -17.11
CA GLY A 12 -12.14 3.19 -18.01
C GLY A 12 -11.93 1.83 -17.34
N ILE A 13 -12.09 1.71 -16.03
CA ILE A 13 -11.98 0.42 -15.34
C ILE A 13 -13.35 -0.28 -15.34
N ASP A 14 -13.34 -1.57 -15.64
CA ASP A 14 -14.53 -2.42 -15.60
C ASP A 14 -15.20 -2.39 -14.21
N PHE A 15 -16.52 -2.32 -14.16
CA PHE A 15 -17.28 -2.07 -12.93
C PHE A 15 -17.08 -3.17 -11.86
N PRO A 16 -17.12 -4.48 -12.20
CA PRO A 16 -16.72 -5.56 -11.30
C PRO A 16 -15.34 -5.39 -10.67
N VAL A 17 -14.33 -5.05 -11.47
CA VAL A 17 -12.95 -4.81 -10.99
C VAL A 17 -12.92 -3.63 -10.03
N LEU A 18 -13.50 -2.50 -10.43
CA LEU A 18 -13.59 -1.29 -9.61
C LEU A 18 -14.28 -1.56 -8.26
N SER A 19 -15.37 -2.31 -8.27
CA SER A 19 -16.12 -2.64 -7.05
C SER A 19 -15.29 -3.44 -6.06
N GLU A 20 -14.53 -4.44 -6.53
CA GLU A 20 -13.66 -5.27 -5.69
C GLU A 20 -12.46 -4.47 -5.15
N LEU A 21 -11.80 -3.66 -5.99
CA LEU A 21 -10.73 -2.76 -5.56
C LEU A 21 -11.20 -1.79 -4.47
N THR A 22 -12.36 -1.18 -4.66
CA THR A 22 -12.93 -0.20 -3.72
C THR A 22 -13.30 -0.87 -2.40
N LEU A 23 -13.94 -2.04 -2.44
CA LEU A 23 -14.33 -2.78 -1.25
C LEU A 23 -13.10 -3.20 -0.43
N SER A 24 -12.07 -3.76 -1.08
CA SER A 24 -10.85 -4.15 -0.40
C SER A 24 -10.12 -2.97 0.24
N LEU A 25 -10.08 -1.82 -0.43
CA LEU A 25 -9.49 -0.60 0.15
C LEU A 25 -10.30 -0.13 1.35
N GLN A 26 -11.63 -0.13 1.25
CA GLN A 26 -12.52 0.23 2.36
C GLN A 26 -12.29 -0.69 3.56
N THR A 27 -12.25 -2.01 3.37
CA THR A 27 -11.96 -2.97 4.44
C THR A 27 -10.63 -2.67 5.11
N MET A 28 -9.58 -2.36 4.34
CA MET A 28 -8.28 -2.00 4.91
C MET A 28 -8.32 -0.68 5.68
N LEU A 29 -9.06 0.32 5.21
CA LEU A 29 -9.21 1.59 5.91
C LEU A 29 -10.07 1.46 7.19
N GLU A 30 -11.01 0.53 7.25
CA GLU A 30 -11.76 0.22 8.47
C GLU A 30 -10.84 -0.41 9.54
N LEU A 31 -9.93 -1.30 9.12
CA LEU A 31 -8.94 -1.92 10.00
C LEU A 31 -7.82 -0.93 10.40
N TYR A 32 -7.37 -0.09 9.46
CA TYR A 32 -6.26 0.84 9.59
C TYR A 32 -6.67 2.30 9.33
N PRO A 33 -7.58 2.88 10.13
CA PRO A 33 -8.19 4.19 9.83
C PRO A 33 -7.19 5.35 9.84
N ASP A 34 -6.07 5.22 10.54
CA ASP A 34 -5.06 6.28 10.59
C ASP A 34 -4.32 6.45 9.24
N MET A 35 -4.47 5.47 8.33
CA MET A 35 -3.87 5.49 6.99
C MET A 35 -4.64 6.35 5.99
N GLU A 36 -5.95 6.59 6.19
CA GLU A 36 -6.77 7.35 5.24
C GLU A 36 -6.17 8.74 4.94
N ALA A 37 -5.72 9.44 5.99
CA ALA A 37 -5.13 10.79 5.87
C ALA A 37 -3.74 10.81 5.20
N SER A 38 -3.16 9.65 4.91
CA SER A 38 -1.89 9.50 4.23
C SER A 38 -2.02 9.23 2.74
N ILE A 39 -3.19 8.79 2.28
CA ILE A 39 -3.51 8.62 0.86
C ILE A 39 -3.87 9.98 0.26
N VAL A 40 -3.26 10.33 -0.87
CA VAL A 40 -3.49 11.62 -1.53
C VAL A 40 -4.12 11.48 -2.92
N ALA A 41 -3.84 10.38 -3.62
CA ALA A 41 -4.35 10.14 -4.95
C ALA A 41 -4.45 8.65 -5.28
N ILE A 42 -5.45 8.28 -6.09
CA ILE A 42 -5.65 6.95 -6.65
C ILE A 42 -6.07 7.14 -8.10
N GLY A 43 -5.36 6.53 -9.05
CA GLY A 43 -5.78 6.56 -10.45
C GLY A 43 -4.69 6.11 -11.42
N ASN A 44 -5.00 6.17 -12.71
CA ASN A 44 -4.05 5.77 -13.76
C ASN A 44 -2.85 6.72 -13.87
N SER A 45 -1.83 6.30 -14.63
CA SER A 45 -0.61 7.07 -14.86
C SER A 45 -0.88 8.50 -15.35
N ASP A 46 -1.85 8.69 -16.25
CA ASP A 46 -2.15 10.01 -16.84
C ASP A 46 -2.73 10.98 -15.83
N PHE A 47 -3.68 10.50 -15.03
CA PHE A 47 -4.27 11.24 -13.93
C PHE A 47 -3.19 11.64 -12.92
N LEU A 48 -2.35 10.71 -12.52
CA LEU A 48 -1.31 10.97 -11.53
C LEU A 48 -0.23 11.94 -12.03
N LEU A 49 0.18 11.85 -13.29
CA LEU A 49 1.12 12.80 -13.87
C LEU A 49 0.55 14.23 -13.88
N ARG A 50 -0.75 14.39 -14.18
CA ARG A 50 -1.44 15.69 -14.06
C ARG A 50 -1.54 16.16 -12.61
N TYR A 51 -1.79 15.26 -11.68
CA TYR A 51 -1.83 15.55 -10.25
C TYR A 51 -0.48 16.08 -9.75
N PHE A 52 0.60 15.33 -9.98
CA PHE A 52 1.97 15.77 -9.63
C PHE A 52 2.38 17.04 -10.39
N SER A 53 1.89 17.18 -11.63
CA SER A 53 1.80 18.40 -12.46
C SER A 53 1.51 19.68 -11.67
N ARG A 54 0.52 19.60 -10.79
CA ARG A 54 -0.04 20.72 -10.05
C ARG A 54 0.62 20.90 -8.68
N MET A 55 1.27 19.86 -8.17
CA MET A 55 1.98 19.90 -6.89
C MET A 55 3.32 20.62 -6.94
N GLN A 56 3.84 20.95 -8.14
CA GLN A 56 5.19 21.47 -8.33
C GLN A 56 5.46 22.86 -7.72
N GLU A 57 4.48 23.46 -7.04
CA GLU A 57 4.56 24.77 -6.41
C GLU A 57 5.12 24.75 -4.95
N GLY A 58 5.72 23.63 -4.50
CA GLY A 58 6.14 23.38 -3.11
C GLY A 58 7.65 23.40 -2.79
N LYS A 59 8.02 22.85 -1.61
CA LYS A 59 9.42 22.83 -1.07
C LYS A 59 10.38 21.97 -1.92
N LYS A 60 11.62 22.45 -2.10
CA LYS A 60 12.68 21.83 -2.96
C LYS A 60 12.99 20.34 -2.70
N SER A 61 13.00 19.86 -1.45
CA SER A 61 13.38 18.47 -1.16
C SER A 61 12.29 17.46 -1.52
N THR A 62 11.03 17.77 -1.19
CA THR A 62 9.86 17.01 -1.65
C THR A 62 9.75 17.04 -3.17
N TRP A 63 10.16 18.16 -3.78
CA TRP A 63 10.13 18.34 -5.23
C TRP A 63 10.97 17.31 -5.99
N ARG A 64 12.19 17.03 -5.51
CA ARG A 64 13.04 15.99 -6.08
C ARG A 64 12.35 14.62 -6.08
N LYS A 65 11.73 14.23 -4.96
CA LYS A 65 11.10 12.91 -4.86
C LYS A 65 9.86 12.80 -5.74
N ILE A 66 9.06 13.86 -5.84
CA ILE A 66 7.92 13.90 -6.77
C ILE A 66 8.41 13.77 -8.22
N LYS A 67 9.50 14.44 -8.60
CA LYS A 67 10.09 14.31 -9.94
C LYS A 67 10.54 12.88 -10.24
N GLU A 68 11.21 12.21 -9.29
CA GLU A 68 11.59 10.79 -9.42
C GLU A 68 10.35 9.89 -9.62
N ILE A 69 9.26 10.16 -8.89
CA ILE A 69 7.99 9.43 -9.06
C ILE A 69 7.39 9.68 -10.45
N GLN A 70 7.38 10.93 -10.93
CA GLN A 70 6.87 11.26 -12.26
C GLN A 70 7.68 10.56 -13.36
N GLU A 71 9.01 10.52 -13.24
CA GLU A 71 9.90 9.80 -14.16
C GLU A 71 9.61 8.30 -14.15
N SER A 72 9.40 7.71 -12.96
CA SER A 72 9.02 6.30 -12.81
C SER A 72 7.69 6.00 -13.51
N ILE A 73 6.64 6.79 -13.24
CA ILE A 73 5.32 6.61 -13.87
C ILE A 73 5.40 6.75 -15.39
N GLN A 74 6.21 7.69 -15.90
CA GLN A 74 6.43 7.83 -17.34
C GLN A 74 7.10 6.60 -17.94
N SER A 75 8.09 6.03 -17.25
CA SER A 75 8.81 4.84 -17.71
C SER A 75 7.96 3.57 -17.67
N SER A 76 7.01 3.48 -16.74
CA SER A 76 6.15 2.30 -16.52
C SER A 76 4.76 2.44 -17.16
N ARG A 77 4.49 3.51 -17.93
CA ARG A 77 3.14 3.77 -18.50
C ARG A 77 2.66 2.68 -19.46
N THR A 78 3.59 1.93 -20.04
CA THR A 78 3.30 0.80 -20.92
C THR A 78 3.47 -0.55 -20.24
N ASP A 79 3.71 -0.57 -18.92
CA ASP A 79 3.83 -1.82 -18.18
C ASP A 79 2.44 -2.46 -18.01
N THR A 80 2.26 -3.58 -18.68
CA THR A 80 1.04 -4.40 -18.61
C THR A 80 1.17 -5.54 -17.62
N LYS A 81 2.31 -5.65 -16.93
CA LYS A 81 2.60 -6.73 -15.98
C LYS A 81 2.26 -6.36 -14.56
N ASN A 82 2.19 -5.08 -14.21
CA ASN A 82 1.81 -4.65 -12.87
C ASN A 82 0.43 -3.99 -12.87
N PRO A 83 -0.60 -4.63 -12.24
CA PRO A 83 -1.94 -4.04 -12.19
C PRO A 83 -2.02 -2.81 -11.28
N MET A 84 -1.15 -2.66 -10.29
CA MET A 84 -1.16 -1.50 -9.38
C MET A 84 0.21 -1.28 -8.75
N THR A 85 0.58 -0.03 -8.52
CA THR A 85 1.84 0.30 -7.83
C THR A 85 1.64 1.45 -6.87
N ILE A 86 2.13 1.32 -5.65
CA ILE A 86 2.13 2.41 -4.67
C ILE A 86 3.40 3.26 -4.75
N TYR A 87 3.19 4.57 -4.86
CA TYR A 87 4.25 5.57 -4.76
C TYR A 87 4.10 6.34 -3.45
N HIS A 88 5.22 6.66 -2.81
CA HIS A 88 5.19 7.41 -1.56
C HIS A 88 6.35 8.41 -1.43
N TRP A 89 6.12 9.46 -0.63
CA TRP A 89 7.13 10.45 -0.26
C TRP A 89 6.86 11.00 1.13
N ARG A 90 7.82 11.77 1.68
CA ARG A 90 7.67 12.45 2.96
C ARG A 90 7.41 13.94 2.79
N GLU A 91 6.43 14.43 3.53
CA GLU A 91 6.18 15.85 3.74
C GLU A 91 6.30 16.16 5.24
N GLY A 92 7.48 16.65 5.64
CA GLY A 92 7.84 16.73 7.05
C GLY A 92 7.94 15.34 7.69
N LYS A 93 7.18 15.09 8.76
CA LYS A 93 7.13 13.79 9.45
C LYS A 93 6.10 12.83 8.85
N LYS A 94 5.21 13.31 7.98
CA LYS A 94 4.13 12.49 7.42
C LYS A 94 4.57 11.85 6.12
N VAL A 95 4.21 10.58 5.95
CA VAL A 95 4.32 9.88 4.67
C VAL A 95 3.04 10.13 3.88
N LYS A 96 3.18 10.36 2.58
CA LYS A 96 2.09 10.55 1.62
C LYS A 96 2.16 9.44 0.60
N HIS A 97 1.01 8.90 0.22
CA HIS A 97 0.88 7.72 -0.63
C HIS A 97 -0.04 7.97 -1.81
N CYS A 98 0.26 7.29 -2.91
CA CYS A 98 -0.44 7.41 -4.17
C CYS A 98 -0.54 6.04 -4.83
N PHE A 99 -1.76 5.56 -5.12
CA PHE A 99 -1.98 4.30 -5.81
C PHE A 99 -2.06 4.55 -7.32
N CYS A 100 -1.08 4.05 -8.06
CA CYS A 100 -1.05 4.08 -9.52
C CYS A 100 -1.71 2.83 -10.08
N LEU A 101 -2.83 3.00 -10.77
CA LEU A 101 -3.52 1.94 -11.48
C LEU A 101 -2.76 1.66 -12.79
N GLY A 102 -2.42 0.39 -13.01
CA GLY A 102 -1.69 -0.07 -14.18
C GLY A 102 -2.50 0.09 -15.46
N ALA A 103 -1.80 0.21 -16.60
CA ALA A 103 -2.44 0.44 -17.90
C ALA A 103 -3.39 -0.69 -18.32
N CYS A 104 -3.10 -1.92 -17.90
CA CYS A 104 -3.94 -3.08 -18.20
C CYS A 104 -5.34 -2.97 -17.58
N LEU A 105 -5.54 -2.24 -16.48
CA LEU A 105 -6.85 -2.13 -15.82
C LEU A 105 -7.89 -1.35 -16.65
N SER A 106 -7.47 -0.52 -17.60
CA SER A 106 -8.38 0.32 -18.39
C SER A 106 -9.11 -0.42 -19.53
N SER A 107 -8.83 -1.70 -19.76
CA SER A 107 -9.45 -2.47 -20.85
C SER A 107 -9.54 -3.97 -20.58
N CYS A 108 -9.39 -4.38 -19.34
CA CYS A 108 -9.29 -5.79 -18.94
C CYS A 108 -10.58 -6.20 -18.22
N THR A 109 -11.14 -7.37 -18.55
CA THR A 109 -12.21 -7.95 -17.75
C THR A 109 -11.67 -8.47 -16.41
N LYS A 110 -12.58 -8.76 -15.47
CA LYS A 110 -12.21 -9.39 -14.20
C LYS A 110 -11.46 -10.72 -14.41
N GLU A 111 -11.93 -11.55 -15.32
CA GLU A 111 -11.34 -12.88 -15.58
C GLU A 111 -9.94 -12.77 -16.21
N GLU A 112 -9.75 -11.82 -17.12
CA GLU A 112 -8.45 -11.51 -17.70
C GLU A 112 -7.46 -11.01 -16.63
N LEU A 113 -7.94 -10.20 -15.68
CA LEU A 113 -7.12 -9.66 -14.60
C LEU A 113 -6.71 -10.76 -13.62
N VAL A 114 -7.64 -11.61 -13.20
CA VAL A 114 -7.36 -12.80 -12.37
C VAL A 114 -6.31 -13.70 -13.03
N SER A 115 -6.45 -13.92 -14.35
CA SER A 115 -5.48 -14.71 -15.12
C SER A 115 -4.09 -14.07 -15.13
N LEU A 116 -4.00 -12.75 -15.25
CA LEU A 116 -2.75 -12.01 -15.16
C LEU A 116 -2.11 -12.12 -13.77
N ILE A 117 -2.89 -11.96 -12.70
CA ILE A 117 -2.43 -12.09 -11.30
C ILE A 117 -1.84 -13.50 -11.08
N ALA A 118 -2.56 -14.54 -11.53
CA ALA A 118 -2.08 -15.91 -11.44
C ALA A 118 -0.77 -16.14 -12.21
N GLN A 119 -0.54 -15.44 -13.33
CA GLN A 119 0.72 -15.53 -14.09
C GLN A 119 1.88 -14.84 -13.36
N ILE A 120 1.66 -13.66 -12.79
CA ILE A 120 2.67 -12.95 -11.98
C ILE A 120 3.12 -13.85 -10.83
N ARG A 121 2.16 -14.51 -10.17
CA ARG A 121 2.41 -15.46 -9.07
C ARG A 121 3.29 -16.64 -9.43
N LYS A 122 3.24 -17.17 -10.66
CA LYS A 122 4.10 -18.32 -11.04
C LYS A 122 5.60 -18.02 -10.89
N HIS A 123 5.96 -16.76 -10.72
CA HIS A 123 7.32 -16.30 -10.49
C HIS A 123 7.60 -15.91 -9.02
N ASN A 124 6.60 -15.91 -8.13
CA ASN A 124 6.70 -15.54 -6.71
C ASN A 124 6.18 -16.69 -5.80
N PRO A 125 7.05 -17.35 -5.01
CA PRO A 125 6.71 -18.61 -4.33
C PRO A 125 5.77 -18.50 -3.11
N VAL A 126 5.44 -17.29 -2.64
CA VAL A 126 4.72 -17.09 -1.35
C VAL A 126 3.23 -16.77 -1.52
N LEU A 127 2.82 -16.20 -2.65
CA LEU A 127 1.42 -15.88 -2.87
C LEU A 127 0.63 -17.15 -3.20
N GLU A 128 -0.41 -17.45 -2.40
CA GLU A 128 -1.41 -18.48 -2.71
C GLU A 128 -2.73 -17.93 -3.32
N THR A 129 -2.90 -16.61 -3.43
CA THR A 129 -4.18 -15.96 -3.83
C THR A 129 -4.15 -15.24 -5.18
N ASP A 130 -5.15 -15.44 -6.05
CA ASP A 130 -5.27 -14.85 -7.40
C ASP A 130 -6.49 -13.93 -7.59
N THR A 131 -6.98 -13.31 -6.52
CA THR A 131 -8.15 -12.40 -6.55
C THR A 131 -7.76 -10.95 -6.84
N VAL A 132 -8.72 -10.12 -7.29
CA VAL A 132 -8.46 -8.68 -7.51
C VAL A 132 -8.21 -7.97 -6.17
N SER A 133 -8.85 -8.44 -5.09
CA SER A 133 -8.60 -7.97 -3.72
C SER A 133 -7.14 -8.09 -3.29
N SER A 134 -6.42 -9.13 -3.72
CA SER A 134 -5.02 -9.35 -3.31
C SER A 134 -4.10 -8.22 -3.75
N ILE A 135 -4.39 -7.59 -4.90
CA ILE A 135 -3.65 -6.40 -5.40
C ILE A 135 -3.71 -5.27 -4.36
N VAL A 136 -4.90 -4.95 -3.86
CA VAL A 136 -5.07 -3.86 -2.90
C VAL A 136 -4.39 -4.22 -1.59
N TYR A 137 -4.54 -5.45 -1.09
CA TYR A 137 -3.92 -5.85 0.16
C TYR A 137 -2.38 -5.82 0.08
N HIS A 138 -1.81 -6.28 -1.03
CA HIS A 138 -0.36 -6.20 -1.28
C HIS A 138 0.13 -4.75 -1.28
N GLU A 139 -0.49 -3.87 -2.07
CA GLU A 139 -0.10 -2.45 -2.14
C GLU A 139 -0.36 -1.69 -0.83
N PHE A 140 -1.40 -2.06 -0.09
CA PHE A 140 -1.70 -1.51 1.23
C PHE A 140 -0.64 -1.92 2.26
N ALA A 141 -0.09 -3.13 2.16
CA ALA A 141 1.01 -3.56 3.01
C ALA A 141 2.28 -2.74 2.76
N HIS A 142 2.62 -2.44 1.49
CA HIS A 142 3.70 -1.50 1.15
C HIS A 142 3.45 -0.10 1.75
N MET A 143 2.18 0.33 1.80
CA MET A 143 1.80 1.57 2.48
C MET A 143 2.10 1.53 3.99
N LEU A 144 1.73 0.43 4.64
CA LEU A 144 1.98 0.19 6.06
C LEU A 144 3.49 0.12 6.34
N ASP A 145 4.26 -0.57 5.51
CA ASP A 145 5.71 -0.65 5.63
C ASP A 145 6.36 0.74 5.52
N ALA A 146 6.01 1.51 4.49
CA ALA A 146 6.56 2.85 4.31
C ALA A 146 6.22 3.81 5.47
N THR A 147 5.11 3.56 6.17
CA THR A 147 4.62 4.40 7.28
C THR A 147 5.21 3.99 8.63
N PHE A 148 5.28 2.69 8.90
CA PHE A 148 5.64 2.13 10.20
C PHE A 148 7.01 1.43 10.22
N ASP A 149 7.71 1.36 9.09
CA ASP A 149 9.02 0.72 8.90
C ASP A 149 9.01 -0.77 9.32
N ILE A 150 7.97 -1.49 8.88
CA ILE A 150 7.62 -2.85 9.30
C ILE A 150 8.72 -3.86 8.94
N SER A 151 9.15 -3.86 7.68
CA SER A 151 10.20 -4.74 7.14
C SER A 151 11.57 -4.53 7.77
N ARG A 152 11.76 -3.44 8.53
CA ARG A 152 12.98 -3.16 9.30
C ARG A 152 12.88 -3.56 10.77
N ASP A 153 11.72 -4.01 11.24
CA ASP A 153 11.56 -4.56 12.58
C ASP A 153 12.32 -5.90 12.67
N SER A 154 13.20 -6.03 13.66
CA SER A 154 14.10 -7.19 13.79
C SER A 154 13.35 -8.51 13.99
N GLU A 155 12.17 -8.48 14.60
CA GLU A 155 11.36 -9.67 14.81
C GLU A 155 10.62 -10.09 13.53
N ILE A 156 10.16 -9.10 12.75
CA ILE A 156 9.61 -9.34 11.42
C ILE A 156 10.68 -9.88 10.48
N PHE A 157 11.89 -9.30 10.51
CA PHE A 157 13.03 -9.81 9.76
C PHE A 157 13.37 -11.27 10.13
N ARG A 158 13.23 -11.64 11.42
CA ARG A 158 13.42 -13.02 11.89
C ARG A 158 12.37 -13.97 11.34
N ILE A 159 11.09 -13.56 11.33
CA ILE A 159 9.99 -14.34 10.76
C ILE A 159 10.15 -14.46 9.24
N LEU A 160 10.43 -13.37 8.53
CA LEU A 160 10.67 -13.35 7.09
C LEU A 160 11.81 -14.29 6.66
N ARG A 161 12.87 -14.41 7.47
CA ARG A 161 13.96 -15.39 7.26
C ARG A 161 13.52 -16.85 7.37
N GLN A 162 12.44 -17.12 8.08
CA GLN A 162 11.85 -18.47 8.17
C GLN A 162 10.96 -18.77 6.96
N ILE A 163 10.42 -17.73 6.31
CA ILE A 163 9.54 -17.80 5.14
C ILE A 163 10.33 -17.87 3.82
N GLY A 164 11.50 -17.22 3.72
CA GLY A 164 12.22 -17.04 2.45
C GLY A 164 13.75 -17.27 2.50
N HIS A 165 14.27 -17.79 1.38
CA HIS A 165 15.66 -18.16 1.07
C HIS A 165 16.71 -17.04 1.26
N ASP A 166 17.98 -17.48 1.34
CA ASP A 166 19.30 -16.82 1.33
C ASP A 166 19.45 -15.33 1.72
N SER A 167 20.46 -15.06 2.57
CA SER A 167 20.54 -13.83 3.39
C SER A 167 20.81 -12.51 2.66
N GLU A 168 21.27 -12.54 1.40
CA GLU A 168 21.69 -11.33 0.65
C GLU A 168 20.55 -10.62 -0.10
N GLU A 169 19.42 -11.30 -0.40
CA GLU A 169 18.29 -10.70 -1.14
C GLU A 169 17.20 -10.10 -0.22
N ILE A 170 17.28 -10.34 1.10
CA ILE A 170 16.19 -10.14 2.07
C ILE A 170 15.73 -8.68 2.25
N TYR A 171 16.53 -7.66 1.95
CA TYR A 171 16.04 -6.27 2.08
C TYR A 171 15.11 -5.83 0.95
N TYR A 172 15.31 -6.36 -0.26
CA TYR A 172 14.40 -6.17 -1.40
C TYR A 172 13.25 -7.19 -1.30
N VAL A 173 13.59 -8.44 -0.99
CA VAL A 173 12.65 -9.55 -0.84
C VAL A 173 11.74 -9.39 0.38
N GLY A 174 12.19 -8.78 1.48
CA GLY A 174 11.43 -8.70 2.73
C GLY A 174 10.21 -7.78 2.69
N ARG A 175 10.25 -6.74 1.85
CA ARG A 175 9.10 -5.85 1.60
C ARG A 175 8.02 -6.55 0.80
N GLU A 176 8.44 -7.21 -0.28
CA GLU A 176 7.56 -8.00 -1.13
C GLU A 176 7.00 -9.21 -0.36
N LEU A 177 7.82 -9.92 0.42
CA LEU A 177 7.36 -11.01 1.28
C LEU A 177 6.32 -10.55 2.30
N PHE A 178 6.52 -9.38 2.94
CA PHE A 178 5.50 -8.85 3.84
C PHE A 178 4.21 -8.53 3.08
N ALA A 179 4.32 -7.87 1.91
CA ALA A 179 3.17 -7.53 1.10
C ALA A 179 2.41 -8.77 0.60
N ASP A 180 3.14 -9.80 0.21
CA ASP A 180 2.62 -11.09 -0.23
C ASP A 180 1.92 -11.83 0.91
N SER A 181 2.56 -11.95 2.07
CA SER A 181 1.93 -12.54 3.26
C SER A 181 0.70 -11.77 3.74
N PHE A 182 0.72 -10.45 3.63
CA PHE A 182 -0.42 -9.62 3.98
C PHE A 182 -1.58 -9.82 3.00
N ALA A 183 -1.29 -9.90 1.71
CA ALA A 183 -2.28 -10.20 0.69
C ALA A 183 -2.88 -11.59 0.88
N GLU A 184 -2.05 -12.60 1.12
CA GLU A 184 -2.49 -13.97 1.40
C GLU A 184 -3.40 -14.02 2.62
N TYR A 185 -3.01 -13.39 3.73
CA TYR A 185 -3.78 -13.39 4.99
C TYR A 185 -5.20 -12.86 4.84
N TYR A 186 -5.42 -11.82 4.03
CA TYR A 186 -6.74 -11.19 3.88
C TYR A 186 -7.52 -11.68 2.66
N ALA A 187 -6.86 -12.24 1.64
CA ALA A 187 -7.52 -12.72 0.42
C ALA A 187 -7.73 -14.25 0.37
N SER A 188 -7.00 -15.04 1.17
CA SER A 188 -7.13 -16.50 1.20
C SER A 188 -8.16 -16.94 2.24
N GLU A 189 -8.92 -18.00 1.92
CA GLU A 189 -9.73 -18.71 2.92
C GLU A 189 -8.85 -19.50 3.92
N HIS A 190 -7.65 -19.89 3.49
CA HIS A 190 -6.71 -20.73 4.22
C HIS A 190 -5.29 -20.19 4.08
N PRO A 191 -4.96 -19.02 4.67
CA PRO A 191 -3.61 -18.49 4.61
C PRO A 191 -2.62 -19.42 5.34
N SER A 192 -1.37 -19.43 4.88
CA SER A 192 -0.27 -20.12 5.55
C SER A 192 -0.11 -19.68 7.01
N GLN A 193 0.45 -20.57 7.84
CA GLN A 193 0.69 -20.25 9.26
C GLN A 193 1.70 -19.11 9.40
N GLU A 194 2.68 -19.08 8.51
CA GLU A 194 3.71 -18.07 8.39
C GLU A 194 3.12 -16.67 8.15
N SER A 195 2.24 -16.55 7.15
CA SER A 195 1.54 -15.31 6.85
C SER A 195 0.61 -14.90 8.01
N THR A 196 -0.05 -15.86 8.65
CA THR A 196 -0.86 -15.66 9.85
C THR A 196 -0.05 -15.08 11.00
N ASP A 197 1.11 -15.66 11.32
CA ASP A 197 1.97 -15.23 12.41
C ASP A 197 2.54 -13.83 12.17
N LEU A 198 3.02 -13.58 10.94
CA LEU A 198 3.58 -12.29 10.53
C LEU A 198 2.54 -11.16 10.62
N VAL A 199 1.37 -11.35 9.99
CA VAL A 199 0.34 -10.31 9.94
C VAL A 199 -0.30 -10.11 11.31
N SER A 200 -0.46 -11.16 12.11
CA SER A 200 -0.92 -11.05 13.50
C SER A 200 0.04 -10.25 14.38
N TYR A 201 1.36 -10.39 14.18
CA TYR A 201 2.35 -9.56 14.86
C TYR A 201 2.21 -8.08 14.46
N VAL A 202 2.11 -7.78 13.16
CA VAL A 202 1.94 -6.43 12.65
C VAL A 202 0.67 -5.77 13.19
N ASN A 203 -0.46 -6.49 13.15
CA ASN A 203 -1.74 -6.03 13.69
C ASN A 203 -1.62 -5.62 15.16
N ARG A 204 -0.96 -6.44 15.97
CA ARG A 204 -0.73 -6.16 17.39
C ARG A 204 0.10 -4.89 17.59
N LYS A 205 1.20 -4.74 16.85
CA LYS A 205 2.07 -3.55 16.90
C LYS A 205 1.32 -2.28 16.51
N TYR A 206 0.51 -2.34 15.46
CA TYR A 206 -0.31 -1.23 15.03
C TYR A 206 -1.29 -0.80 16.14
N LEU A 207 -2.03 -1.74 16.73
CA LEU A 207 -2.98 -1.47 17.81
C LEU A 207 -2.31 -0.92 19.09
N GLU A 208 -1.13 -1.43 19.45
CA GLU A 208 -0.32 -0.91 20.56
C GLU A 208 0.08 0.56 20.34
N ASN A 209 0.57 0.88 19.14
CA ASN A 209 0.98 2.24 18.78
C ASN A 209 -0.20 3.20 18.77
N ARG A 210 -1.31 2.81 18.14
CA ARG A 210 -2.55 3.60 18.12
C ARG A 210 -3.10 3.87 19.51
N SER A 211 -3.04 2.88 20.40
CA SER A 211 -3.47 3.01 21.79
C SER A 211 -2.59 4.01 22.55
N LYS A 212 -1.26 3.95 22.38
CA LYS A 212 -0.31 4.91 22.97
C LYS A 212 -0.55 6.32 22.45
N GLU A 213 -0.81 6.50 21.16
CA GLU A 213 -1.11 7.81 20.57
C GLU A 213 -2.43 8.40 21.07
N LYS A 214 -3.50 7.61 21.16
CA LYS A 214 -4.77 8.03 21.77
C LYS A 214 -4.59 8.47 23.21
N GLN A 215 -3.79 7.75 24.00
CA GLN A 215 -3.47 8.12 25.38
C GLN A 215 -2.64 9.41 25.45
N ARG A 216 -1.66 9.58 24.56
CA ARG A 216 -0.83 10.79 24.47
C ARG A 216 -1.67 12.01 24.10
N GLY A 217 -2.57 11.88 23.13
CA GLY A 217 -3.52 12.93 22.75
C GLY A 217 -4.45 13.34 23.91
N LYS A 218 -5.00 12.37 24.65
CA LYS A 218 -5.79 12.65 25.87
C LYS A 218 -4.99 13.37 26.94
N ARG A 219 -3.71 13.01 27.15
CA ARG A 219 -2.82 13.71 28.09
C ARG A 219 -2.56 15.14 27.66
N LEU A 220 -2.23 15.38 26.38
CA LEU A 220 -2.03 16.71 25.80
C LEU A 220 -3.26 17.61 25.95
N ILE A 221 -4.47 17.08 25.71
CA ILE A 221 -5.72 17.84 25.88
C ILE A 221 -5.94 18.23 27.35
N LYS A 222 -5.64 17.35 28.30
CA LYS A 222 -5.70 17.68 29.74
C LYS A 222 -4.71 18.78 30.14
N THR A 223 -3.55 18.87 29.49
CA THR A 223 -2.57 19.94 29.76
C THR A 223 -2.92 21.28 29.11
N ILE A 224 -3.82 21.31 28.12
CA ILE A 224 -4.19 22.51 27.36
C ILE A 224 -5.49 23.16 27.89
N GLN A 225 -6.21 22.51 28.82
CA GLN A 225 -7.35 23.17 29.46
C GLN A 225 -6.89 24.38 30.28
N PRO A 226 -7.42 25.60 30.02
CA PRO A 226 -7.02 26.79 30.76
C PRO A 226 -7.44 26.65 32.23
N LYS A 227 -6.57 27.12 33.12
CA LYS A 227 -6.90 27.33 34.54
C LYS A 227 -7.93 28.44 34.70
#